data_AF-A0A1H9JET2-F1
#
_entry.id   AF-A0A1H9JET2-F1
#
_cell.length_a   1.000
_cell.length_b   1.000
_cell.length_c   1.000
_cell.angle_alpha   90.00
_cell.angle_beta   90.00
_cell.angle_gamma   90.00
#
_symmetry.space_group_name_H-M   'P 1'
#
loop_
_entity.id
_entity.type
_entity.pdbx_description
1 polymer ?
#
loop_
_entity_poly.entity_id
_entity_poly.type
_entity_poly.pdbx_seq_one_letter_code
_entity_poly.pdbx_strand_id
1 'polypeptide(L)'
;MKTLVVIAAIASSIAFAPAWAINKCTGADGKVTYQEAACSTDARGALQNPSPAPPADHRVMNPADVARALDAQMKGDILEEIGKNAQVRAKEMQGYKPAPLESPPPSVVSVGMLPSQVKAAWGIPSAINETMTASGKSEQWIYSRGSQSAQYVHFFNGAVISVSTYR
;
A
#
# COMPACT_ATOMS: atom_id res chain seq x y z
N MET A 1 -34.12 6.88 -75.83
CA MET A 1 -34.10 8.37 -75.91
C MET A 1 -35.40 8.85 -75.26
N LYS A 2 -35.33 9.32 -73.99
CA LYS A 2 -35.75 10.67 -73.51
C LYS A 2 -37.24 10.95 -73.78
N THR A 3 -38.15 11.15 -72.81
CA THR A 3 -38.20 12.22 -71.77
C THR A 3 -39.38 11.94 -70.82
N LEU A 4 -39.17 11.85 -69.50
CA LEU A 4 -39.33 12.87 -68.44
C LEU A 4 -40.76 13.01 -67.85
N VAL A 5 -40.90 12.48 -66.64
CA VAL A 5 -42.00 12.71 -65.69
C VAL A 5 -41.69 13.98 -64.89
N VAL A 6 -42.59 14.96 -64.89
CA VAL A 6 -42.48 16.19 -64.09
C VAL A 6 -43.23 15.96 -62.76
N ILE A 7 -42.47 15.78 -61.69
CA ILE A 7 -43.00 15.77 -60.31
C ILE A 7 -43.03 17.23 -59.83
N ALA A 8 -44.22 17.73 -59.51
CA ALA A 8 -44.43 19.05 -58.94
C ALA A 8 -43.83 19.12 -57.53
N ALA A 9 -42.76 19.91 -57.37
CA ALA A 9 -42.11 20.17 -56.10
C ALA A 9 -42.90 21.20 -55.29
N ILE A 10 -43.45 20.78 -54.16
CA ILE A 10 -43.99 21.65 -53.11
C ILE A 10 -42.79 22.29 -52.40
N ALA A 11 -42.47 23.53 -52.74
CA ALA A 11 -41.47 24.33 -52.05
C ALA A 11 -42.08 24.89 -50.75
N SER A 12 -42.07 24.09 -49.68
CA SER A 12 -42.23 24.59 -48.32
C SER A 12 -40.89 25.14 -47.83
N SER A 13 -40.77 26.46 -47.82
CA SER A 13 -39.64 27.20 -47.27
C SER A 13 -39.58 27.04 -45.75
N ILE A 14 -39.00 25.95 -45.26
CA ILE A 14 -38.58 25.84 -43.86
C ILE A 14 -37.26 26.61 -43.74
N ALA A 15 -37.32 27.78 -43.11
CA ALA A 15 -36.13 28.49 -42.66
C ALA A 15 -35.47 27.66 -41.54
N PHE A 16 -34.50 26.82 -41.92
CA PHE A 16 -33.60 26.20 -40.95
C PHE A 16 -32.68 27.29 -40.41
N ALA A 17 -32.97 27.80 -39.21
CA ALA A 17 -31.97 28.52 -38.43
C ALA A 17 -30.90 27.51 -37.95
N PRO A 18 -29.60 27.86 -38.00
CA PRO A 18 -28.55 27.00 -37.50
C PRO A 18 -28.68 26.88 -35.96
N ALA A 19 -29.02 25.68 -35.47
CA ALA A 19 -29.19 25.39 -34.05
C ALA A 19 -27.85 24.95 -33.43
N TRP A 20 -27.10 25.91 -32.88
CA TRP A 20 -25.86 25.69 -32.12
C TRP A 20 -25.92 26.43 -30.77
N ALA A 21 -27.12 26.68 -30.24
CA ALA A 21 -27.30 27.35 -28.96
C ALA A 21 -28.41 26.66 -28.16
N ILE A 22 -28.02 25.88 -27.14
CA ILE A 22 -28.94 25.34 -26.14
C ILE A 22 -29.40 26.51 -25.26
N ASN A 23 -30.68 26.85 -25.35
CA ASN A 23 -31.32 27.86 -24.53
C ASN A 23 -31.83 27.23 -23.23
N LYS A 24 -31.53 27.88 -22.10
CA LYS A 24 -32.14 27.58 -20.80
C LYS A 24 -33.44 28.37 -20.68
N CYS A 25 -34.57 27.68 -20.68
CA CYS A 25 -35.90 28.28 -20.56
C CYS A 25 -36.46 27.97 -19.17
N THR A 26 -36.93 29.01 -18.46
CA THR A 26 -37.64 28.83 -17.18
C THR A 26 -39.12 29.16 -17.40
N GLY A 27 -39.99 28.17 -17.23
CA GLY A 27 -41.44 28.30 -17.36
C GLY A 27 -42.06 29.09 -16.19
N ALA A 28 -43.30 29.51 -16.36
CA ALA A 28 -44.07 30.22 -15.33
C ALA A 28 -44.28 29.38 -14.06
N ASP A 29 -44.21 28.06 -14.17
CA ASP A 29 -44.25 27.09 -13.06
C ASP A 29 -42.90 26.92 -12.34
N GLY A 30 -41.86 27.66 -12.76
CA GLY A 30 -40.51 27.58 -12.23
C GLY A 30 -39.69 26.39 -12.74
N LYS A 31 -40.24 25.56 -13.65
CA LYS A 31 -39.48 24.46 -14.24
C LYS A 31 -38.49 24.96 -15.27
N VAL A 32 -37.30 24.36 -15.27
CA VAL A 32 -36.22 24.66 -16.21
C VAL A 32 -36.17 23.58 -17.27
N THR A 33 -36.23 23.98 -18.54
CA THR A 33 -36.00 23.12 -19.71
C THR A 33 -34.83 23.66 -20.53
N TYR A 34 -34.11 22.75 -21.20
CA TYR A 34 -33.03 23.09 -22.12
C TYR A 34 -33.44 22.67 -23.52
N GLN A 35 -33.37 23.58 -24.48
CA GLN A 35 -33.85 23.35 -25.83
C GLN A 35 -33.01 24.10 -26.86
N GLU A 36 -32.84 23.50 -28.02
CA GLU A 36 -32.12 24.09 -29.17
C GLU A 36 -32.94 25.20 -29.88
N ALA A 37 -34.23 25.31 -29.57
CA ALA A 37 -35.12 26.36 -30.07
C ALA A 37 -35.24 27.52 -29.07
N ALA A 38 -35.57 28.73 -29.56
CA ALA A 38 -35.85 29.87 -28.71
C ALA A 38 -36.96 29.56 -27.68
N CYS A 39 -36.86 30.12 -26.47
CA CYS A 39 -37.87 29.94 -25.44
C CYS A 39 -39.24 30.45 -25.91
N SER A 40 -40.32 29.79 -25.48
CA SER A 40 -41.68 30.29 -25.73
C SER A 40 -41.85 31.68 -25.09
N THR A 41 -42.77 32.48 -25.63
CA THR A 41 -43.03 33.87 -25.18
C THR A 41 -43.38 33.99 -23.71
N ASP A 42 -43.88 32.90 -23.11
CA ASP A 42 -44.29 32.84 -21.71
C ASP A 42 -43.15 32.40 -20.77
N ALA A 43 -41.97 32.09 -21.33
CA ALA A 43 -40.77 31.70 -20.60
C ALA A 43 -39.72 32.82 -20.66
N ARG A 44 -39.05 33.08 -19.53
CA ARG A 44 -37.90 34.00 -19.50
C ARG A 44 -36.69 33.28 -20.08
N GLY A 45 -36.25 33.68 -21.26
CA GLY A 45 -35.01 33.23 -21.88
C GLY A 45 -33.83 34.07 -21.42
N ALA A 46 -32.80 33.43 -20.87
CA ALA A 46 -31.48 34.04 -20.72
C ALA A 46 -30.53 33.33 -21.70
N LEU A 47 -29.89 34.10 -22.59
CA LEU A 47 -28.76 33.58 -23.36
C LEU A 47 -27.67 33.20 -22.36
N GLN A 48 -27.44 31.90 -22.16
CA GLN A 48 -26.18 31.47 -21.56
C GLN A 48 -25.12 31.64 -22.64
N ASN A 49 -24.39 32.76 -22.57
CA ASN A 49 -23.05 32.79 -23.14
C ASN A 49 -22.30 31.59 -22.53
N PRO A 50 -21.63 30.74 -23.33
CA PRO A 50 -20.79 29.69 -22.75
C PRO A 50 -19.82 30.39 -21.80
N SER A 51 -19.80 29.91 -20.55
CA SER A 51 -18.91 30.43 -19.52
C SER A 51 -17.50 30.53 -20.10
N PRO A 52 -16.75 31.63 -19.86
CA PRO A 52 -15.33 31.65 -20.18
C PRO A 52 -14.71 30.38 -19.59
N ALA A 53 -13.81 29.74 -20.34
CA ALA A 53 -13.08 28.58 -19.86
C ALA A 53 -12.57 28.87 -18.43
N PRO A 54 -12.65 27.90 -17.50
CA PRO A 54 -12.13 28.10 -16.16
C PRO A 54 -10.69 28.62 -16.26
N PRO A 55 -10.28 29.58 -15.40
CA PRO A 55 -8.90 30.05 -15.40
C PRO A 55 -7.97 28.84 -15.30
N ALA A 56 -6.92 28.82 -16.10
CA ALA A 56 -5.97 27.71 -16.25
C ALA A 56 -5.09 27.48 -15.01
N ASP A 57 -5.64 27.61 -13.80
CA ASP A 57 -5.04 27.16 -12.56
C ASP A 57 -5.86 26.00 -11.99
N HIS A 58 -5.95 24.94 -12.76
CA HIS A 58 -5.96 23.61 -12.17
C HIS A 58 -4.52 23.13 -12.27
N ARG A 59 -3.76 23.26 -11.17
CA ARG A 59 -2.55 22.46 -10.96
C ARG A 59 -2.99 20.99 -10.91
N VAL A 60 -3.26 20.42 -12.08
CA VAL A 60 -3.35 18.97 -12.25
C VAL A 60 -1.94 18.47 -11.93
N MET A 61 -1.74 18.00 -10.70
CA MET A 61 -0.51 17.36 -10.32
C MET A 61 -0.27 16.21 -11.29
N ASN A 62 0.93 16.12 -11.86
CA ASN A 62 1.29 14.99 -12.70
C ASN A 62 1.12 13.70 -11.87
N PRO A 63 0.49 12.64 -12.39
CA PRO A 63 0.37 11.37 -11.68
C PRO A 63 1.70 10.84 -11.13
N ALA A 64 2.82 11.12 -11.80
CA ALA A 64 4.16 10.79 -11.30
C ALA A 64 4.60 11.63 -10.08
N ASP A 65 4.14 12.88 -9.97
CA ASP A 65 4.39 13.74 -8.80
C ASP A 65 3.54 13.29 -7.62
N VAL A 66 2.29 12.91 -7.86
CA VAL A 66 1.39 12.34 -6.85
C VAL A 66 1.96 11.02 -6.33
N ALA A 67 2.42 10.13 -7.21
CA ALA A 67 3.02 8.86 -6.81
C ALA A 67 4.28 9.06 -5.97
N ARG A 68 5.15 10.01 -6.35
CA ARG A 68 6.35 10.35 -5.56
C ARG A 68 6.02 10.97 -4.21
N ALA A 69 5.02 11.85 -4.14
CA ALA A 69 4.58 12.46 -2.89
C ALA A 69 4.00 11.41 -1.94
N LEU A 70 3.19 10.48 -2.46
CA LEU A 70 2.61 9.38 -1.69
C LEU A 70 3.68 8.41 -1.17
N ASP A 71 4.67 8.05 -1.99
CA ASP A 71 5.78 7.18 -1.57
C ASP A 71 6.63 7.84 -0.48
N ALA A 72 6.97 9.12 -0.65
CA ALA A 72 7.71 9.89 0.34
C ALA A 72 6.94 10.01 1.66
N GLN A 73 5.63 10.22 1.60
CA GLN A 73 4.76 10.27 2.78
C GLN A 73 4.72 8.90 3.49
N MET A 74 4.43 7.82 2.76
CA MET A 74 4.35 6.47 3.31
C MET A 74 5.67 6.05 3.98
N LYS A 75 6.82 6.39 3.37
CA LYS A 75 8.13 6.12 3.96
C LYS A 75 8.35 6.91 5.25
N GLY A 76 7.92 8.18 5.30
CA GLY A 76 7.97 9.01 6.51
C GLY A 76 7.19 8.38 7.66
N ASP A 77 5.93 8.01 7.40
CA ASP A 77 5.01 7.44 8.39
C ASP A 77 5.56 6.11 8.97
N ILE A 78 6.07 5.22 8.09
CA ILE A 78 6.66 3.94 8.50
C ILE A 78 7.91 4.16 9.38
N LEU A 79 8.80 5.07 8.97
CA LEU A 79 10.03 5.32 9.73
C LEU A 79 9.73 5.96 11.09
N GLU A 80 8.73 6.84 11.15
CA GLU A 80 8.28 7.44 12.40
C GLU A 80 7.69 6.38 13.35
N GLU A 81 6.85 5.48 12.85
CA GLU A 81 6.26 4.42 13.65
C GLU A 81 7.30 3.40 14.14
N ILE A 82 8.27 3.02 13.29
CA ILE A 82 9.41 2.19 13.71
C ILE A 82 10.19 2.88 14.83
N GLY A 83 10.43 4.20 14.71
CA GLY A 83 11.13 4.99 15.74
C GLY A 83 10.39 5.02 17.07
N LYS A 84 9.06 5.25 17.05
CA LYS A 84 8.21 5.23 18.25
C LYS A 84 8.22 3.86 18.92
N ASN A 85 8.06 2.78 18.14
CA ASN A 85 8.07 1.42 18.65
C ASN A 85 9.42 1.02 19.27
N ALA A 86 10.53 1.50 18.69
CA ALA A 86 11.86 1.31 19.25
C ALA A 86 12.03 2.03 20.60
N GLN A 87 11.52 3.26 20.73
CA GLN A 87 11.56 4.00 21.99
C GLN A 87 10.70 3.37 23.09
N VAL A 88 9.50 2.89 22.74
CA VAL A 88 8.62 2.17 23.68
C VAL A 88 9.33 0.92 24.21
N ARG A 89 9.90 0.09 23.34
CA ARG A 89 10.70 -1.08 23.74
C ARG A 89 11.91 -0.72 24.59
N ALA A 90 12.64 0.35 24.24
CA ALA A 90 13.80 0.79 25.03
C ALA A 90 13.39 1.24 26.44
N LYS A 91 12.24 1.91 26.56
CA LYS A 91 11.67 2.36 27.84
C LYS A 91 11.14 1.20 28.68
N GLU A 92 10.50 0.20 28.05
CA GLU A 92 10.12 -1.05 28.70
C GLU A 92 11.35 -1.80 29.24
N MET A 93 12.46 -1.79 28.49
CA MET A 93 13.74 -2.38 28.91
C MET A 93 14.44 -1.58 30.01
N GLN A 94 14.07 -0.32 30.25
CA GLN A 94 14.74 0.58 31.20
C GLN A 94 14.50 0.22 32.68
N GLY A 95 13.67 -0.80 32.95
CA GLY A 95 13.48 -1.40 34.28
C GLY A 95 13.71 -2.92 34.31
N TYR A 96 14.13 -3.52 33.19
CA TYR A 96 14.40 -4.95 33.12
C TYR A 96 15.71 -5.25 33.88
N LYS A 97 15.56 -5.55 35.17
CA LYS A 97 16.61 -6.18 35.94
C LYS A 97 16.48 -7.68 35.65
N PRO A 98 17.33 -8.29 34.82
CA PRO A 98 17.28 -9.74 34.67
C PRO A 98 17.39 -10.31 36.08
N ALA A 99 16.51 -11.25 36.42
CA ALA A 99 16.67 -12.00 37.65
C ALA A 99 18.14 -12.47 37.69
N PRO A 100 18.87 -12.25 38.79
CA PRO A 100 20.14 -12.92 38.98
C PRO A 100 19.89 -14.39 38.65
N LEU A 101 20.73 -14.98 37.81
CA LEU A 101 20.74 -16.43 37.63
C LEU A 101 21.17 -16.99 38.99
N GLU A 102 20.23 -17.12 39.94
CA GLU A 102 20.47 -17.58 41.32
C GLU A 102 20.93 -19.03 41.34
N SER A 103 20.91 -19.70 40.19
CA SER A 103 21.58 -20.97 39.93
C SER A 103 22.59 -20.76 38.79
N PRO A 104 23.81 -21.30 38.88
CA PRO A 104 24.71 -21.33 37.73
C PRO A 104 23.94 -21.93 36.54
N PRO A 105 24.09 -21.36 35.33
CA PRO A 105 23.38 -21.86 34.16
C PRO A 105 23.65 -23.36 34.05
N PRO A 106 22.64 -24.17 33.69
CA PRO A 106 22.79 -25.62 33.66
C PRO A 106 24.00 -25.96 32.81
N SER A 107 24.95 -26.70 33.37
CA SER A 107 26.16 -27.13 32.63
C SER A 107 25.83 -28.08 31.48
N VAL A 108 24.58 -28.55 31.42
CA VAL A 108 24.04 -29.51 30.46
C VAL A 108 23.04 -28.80 29.55
N VAL A 109 23.23 -28.90 28.25
CA VAL A 109 22.23 -28.49 27.25
C VAL A 109 21.25 -29.65 27.03
N SER A 110 19.96 -29.36 26.97
CA SER A 110 18.89 -30.37 26.82
C SER A 110 17.86 -29.94 25.78
N VAL A 111 17.10 -30.91 25.28
CA VAL A 111 16.00 -30.69 24.33
C VAL A 111 14.97 -29.71 24.93
N GLY A 112 14.48 -28.80 24.10
CA GLY A 112 13.54 -27.75 24.48
C GLY A 112 14.19 -26.42 24.90
N MET A 113 15.51 -26.39 25.15
CA MET A 113 16.19 -25.14 25.52
C MET A 113 16.15 -24.10 24.40
N LEU A 114 16.05 -22.83 24.77
CA LEU A 114 16.15 -21.70 23.86
C LEU A 114 17.63 -21.38 23.55
N PRO A 115 17.94 -20.74 22.40
CA PRO A 115 19.27 -20.26 22.05
C PRO A 115 19.98 -19.46 23.16
N SER A 116 19.23 -18.63 23.89
CA SER A 116 19.77 -17.85 25.01
C SER A 116 20.19 -18.73 26.19
N GLN A 117 19.41 -19.77 26.51
CA GLN A 117 19.73 -20.73 27.57
C GLN A 117 20.96 -21.56 27.20
N VAL A 118 21.08 -21.97 25.94
CA VAL A 118 22.27 -22.67 25.43
C VAL A 118 23.51 -21.80 25.49
N LYS A 119 23.41 -20.52 25.10
CA LYS A 119 24.52 -19.55 25.23
C LYS A 119 24.93 -19.34 26.69
N ALA A 120 23.95 -19.29 27.61
CA ALA A 120 24.24 -19.17 29.03
C ALA A 120 24.97 -20.42 29.58
N ALA A 121 24.59 -21.61 29.09
CA ALA A 121 25.17 -22.89 29.50
C ALA A 121 26.58 -23.15 28.92
N TRP A 122 26.74 -23.01 27.60
CA TRP A 122 27.91 -23.46 26.85
C TRP A 122 28.74 -22.34 26.22
N GLY A 123 28.26 -21.10 26.32
CA GLY A 123 28.87 -19.94 25.68
C GLY A 123 28.53 -19.81 24.20
N ILE A 124 29.32 -18.99 23.51
CA ILE A 124 29.16 -18.69 22.08
C ILE A 124 29.65 -19.89 21.26
N PRO A 125 28.88 -20.39 20.28
CA PRO A 125 29.32 -21.45 19.40
C PRO A 125 30.47 -20.99 18.49
N SER A 126 31.32 -21.93 18.10
CA SER A 126 32.40 -21.70 17.14
C SER A 126 31.87 -21.39 15.73
N ALA A 127 30.75 -22.00 15.35
CA ALA A 127 30.07 -21.75 14.09
C ALA A 127 28.57 -22.04 14.20
N ILE A 128 27.78 -21.39 13.35
CA ILE A 128 26.33 -21.58 13.24
C ILE A 128 26.00 -21.79 11.77
N ASN A 129 25.37 -22.92 11.47
CA ASN A 129 24.77 -23.20 10.17
C ASN A 129 23.26 -23.03 10.29
N GLU A 130 22.68 -22.14 9.49
CA GLU A 130 21.24 -21.86 9.49
C GLU A 130 20.61 -22.28 8.16
N THR A 131 19.39 -22.82 8.20
CA THR A 131 18.60 -23.17 7.03
C THR A 131 17.15 -22.80 7.26
N MET A 132 16.58 -22.02 6.34
CA MET A 132 15.17 -21.65 6.34
C MET A 132 14.43 -22.45 5.26
N THR A 133 13.35 -23.11 5.65
CA THR A 133 12.48 -23.86 4.72
C THR A 133 11.04 -23.42 4.90
N ALA A 134 10.14 -23.85 4.01
CA ALA A 134 8.70 -23.63 4.18
C ALA A 134 8.16 -24.20 5.51
N SER A 135 8.80 -25.25 6.04
CA SER A 135 8.41 -25.91 7.29
C SER A 135 8.91 -25.20 8.55
N GLY A 136 9.85 -24.26 8.42
CA GLY A 136 10.43 -23.54 9.55
C GLY A 136 11.94 -23.35 9.46
N LYS A 137 12.49 -22.79 10.54
CA LYS A 137 13.92 -22.47 10.70
C LYS A 137 14.64 -23.60 11.41
N SER A 138 15.70 -24.11 10.81
CA SER A 138 16.62 -25.07 11.42
C SER A 138 17.99 -24.43 11.62
N GLU A 139 18.61 -24.66 12.77
CA GLU A 139 19.98 -24.20 13.05
C GLU A 139 20.81 -25.35 13.61
N GLN A 140 22.08 -25.41 13.22
CA GLN A 140 23.08 -26.27 13.83
C GLN A 140 24.21 -25.40 14.37
N TRP A 141 24.43 -25.48 15.67
CA TRP A 141 25.52 -24.77 16.34
C TRP A 141 26.64 -25.75 16.63
N ILE A 142 27.87 -25.33 16.35
CA ILE A 142 29.09 -26.14 16.45
C ILE A 142 29.94 -25.59 17.58
N TYR A 143 30.37 -26.46 18.49
CA TYR A 143 31.27 -26.15 19.60
C TYR A 143 32.54 -26.99 19.47
N SER A 144 33.63 -26.40 19.00
CA SER A 144 34.93 -27.09 18.92
C SER A 144 35.51 -27.30 20.31
N ARG A 145 35.80 -28.56 20.66
CA ARG A 145 36.39 -28.98 21.94
C ARG A 145 37.77 -29.58 21.68
N GLY A 146 38.72 -28.75 21.24
CA GLY A 146 40.07 -29.19 20.88
C GLY A 146 40.21 -29.69 19.44
N SER A 147 41.33 -30.34 19.12
CA SER A 147 41.77 -30.59 17.73
C SER A 147 40.94 -31.63 16.97
N GLN A 148 40.23 -32.53 17.66
CA GLN A 148 39.48 -33.63 17.01
C GLN A 148 38.09 -33.87 17.60
N SER A 149 37.64 -33.06 18.56
CA SER A 149 36.31 -33.26 19.15
C SER A 149 35.43 -32.02 19.01
N ALA A 150 34.16 -32.27 18.70
CA ALA A 150 33.16 -31.22 18.49
C ALA A 150 31.83 -31.64 19.10
N GLN A 151 31.09 -30.67 19.62
CA GLN A 151 29.71 -30.86 20.06
C GLN A 151 28.79 -30.05 19.16
N TYR A 152 27.63 -30.61 18.86
CA TYR A 152 26.64 -29.99 18.00
C TYR A 152 25.33 -29.84 18.76
N VAL A 153 24.68 -28.69 18.59
CA VAL A 153 23.34 -28.44 19.10
C VAL A 153 22.46 -28.10 17.91
N HIS A 154 21.38 -28.86 17.72
CA HIS A 154 20.43 -28.63 16.64
C HIS A 154 19.19 -27.96 17.19
N PHE A 155 18.72 -26.91 16.51
CA PHE A 155 17.51 -26.18 16.83
C PHE A 155 16.51 -26.32 15.70
N PHE A 156 15.23 -26.35 16.06
CA PHE A 156 14.13 -26.14 15.13
C PHE A 156 13.16 -25.12 15.71
N ASN A 157 12.84 -24.09 14.94
CA ASN A 157 11.98 -22.97 15.35
C ASN A 157 12.36 -22.37 16.71
N GLY A 158 13.67 -22.26 16.97
CA GLY A 158 14.19 -21.62 18.18
C GLY A 158 14.21 -22.49 19.44
N ALA A 159 14.04 -23.81 19.33
CA ALA A 159 14.19 -24.74 20.45
C ALA A 159 15.16 -25.87 20.10
N VAL A 160 15.98 -26.29 21.06
CA VAL A 160 16.88 -27.45 20.88
C VAL A 160 16.05 -28.70 20.61
N ILE A 161 16.35 -29.37 19.51
CA ILE A 161 15.75 -30.67 19.16
C ILE A 161 16.70 -31.84 19.40
N SER A 162 18.02 -31.61 19.35
CA SER A 162 19.02 -32.64 19.64
C SER A 162 20.37 -32.05 20.00
N VAL A 163 21.17 -32.84 20.71
CA VAL A 163 22.57 -32.57 21.06
C VAL A 163 23.39 -33.80 20.68
N SER A 164 24.50 -33.62 19.97
CA SER A 164 25.38 -34.70 19.55
C SER A 164 26.84 -34.36 19.84
N THR A 165 27.68 -35.39 19.98
CA THR A 165 29.12 -35.25 20.19
C THR A 165 29.85 -36.10 19.19
N TYR A 166 30.88 -35.53 18.55
CA TYR A 166 31.84 -36.21 17.71
C TYR A 166 33.18 -36.28 18.43
N ARG A 167 33.78 -37.47 18.46
CA ARG A 167 35.07 -37.77 19.10
C ARG A 167 35.95 -38.56 18.16
#